data_AF-W2Y466-F1
#
_entry.id   AF-W2Y466-F1
#
_cell.length_a   1.000
_cell.length_b   1.000
_cell.length_c   1.000
_cell.angle_alpha   90.00
_cell.angle_beta   90.00
_cell.angle_gamma   90.00
#
_symmetry.space_group_name_H-M   'P 1'
#
loop_
_entity.id
_entity.type
_entity.pdbx_description
1 polymer ?
#
loop_
_entity_poly.entity_id
_entity_poly.type
_entity_poly.pdbx_seq_one_letter_code
_entity_poly.pdbx_strand_id
1 'polypeptide(L)'
;MLATPRPRSAFSNAQIAAYFYSPCRDQYGEPVPEYFRCRCGKVRKQTSRNGFTNLMQHVRSEHPTFQGEMLAATTAQTGSVAHYACRTAMNRFGWLEWIVKANLLLMFCENAFARRYTSLEPISVETLRALLEGVNQRG
;
A
#
# COMPACT_ATOMS: atom_id res chain seq x y z
N MET A 1 3.47 -39.42 -14.46
CA MET A 1 3.83 -38.07 -14.95
C MET A 1 3.66 -37.09 -13.79
N LEU A 2 4.76 -36.50 -13.29
CA LEU A 2 4.70 -35.51 -12.21
C LEU A 2 4.13 -34.21 -12.78
N ALA A 3 3.01 -33.74 -12.23
CA ALA A 3 2.40 -32.47 -12.62
C ALA A 3 3.37 -31.32 -12.29
N THR A 4 3.70 -30.51 -13.29
CA THR A 4 4.44 -29.27 -13.11
C THR A 4 3.65 -28.35 -12.15
N PRO A 5 4.29 -27.75 -11.13
CA PRO A 5 3.61 -26.81 -10.25
C PRO A 5 3.06 -25.66 -11.09
N ARG A 6 1.75 -25.39 -10.99
CA ARG A 6 1.14 -24.19 -11.59
C ARG A 6 1.96 -22.98 -11.13
N PRO A 7 2.46 -22.13 -12.04
CA PRO A 7 3.09 -20.88 -11.63
C PRO A 7 2.09 -20.11 -10.78
N ARG A 8 2.45 -19.87 -9.51
CA ARG A 8 1.65 -19.02 -8.61
C ARG A 8 1.58 -17.64 -9.28
N SER A 9 0.37 -17.10 -9.42
CA SER A 9 0.22 -15.74 -9.95
C SER A 9 0.97 -14.76 -9.04
N ALA A 10 1.80 -13.90 -9.62
CA ALA A 10 2.60 -12.92 -8.88
C ALA A 10 1.76 -11.94 -8.05
N PHE A 11 0.47 -11.77 -8.42
CA PHE A 11 -0.48 -10.91 -7.74
C PHE A 11 -1.76 -11.67 -7.38
N SER A 12 -2.37 -11.29 -6.27
CA SER A 12 -3.71 -11.75 -5.89
C SER A 12 -4.79 -11.06 -6.72
N ASN A 13 -5.98 -11.67 -6.83
CA ASN A 13 -7.11 -11.06 -7.53
C ASN A 13 -7.49 -9.69 -6.95
N ALA A 14 -7.31 -9.50 -5.63
CA ALA A 14 -7.55 -8.22 -4.97
C ALA A 14 -6.53 -7.16 -5.40
N GLN A 15 -5.24 -7.51 -5.50
CA GLN A 15 -4.20 -6.61 -6.00
C GLN A 15 -4.43 -6.22 -7.46
N ILE A 16 -4.82 -7.18 -8.30
CA ILE A 16 -5.14 -6.91 -9.70
C ILE A 16 -6.36 -5.99 -9.82
N ALA A 17 -7.41 -6.25 -9.05
CA ALA A 17 -8.60 -5.41 -9.04
C ALA A 17 -8.29 -3.98 -8.58
N ALA A 18 -7.54 -3.83 -7.48
CA ALA A 18 -7.13 -2.52 -6.97
C ALA A 18 -6.25 -1.73 -7.95
N TYR A 19 -5.45 -2.42 -8.77
CA TYR A 19 -4.65 -1.76 -9.80
C TYR A 19 -5.52 -1.28 -10.97
N PHE A 20 -6.36 -2.15 -11.54
CA PHE A 20 -7.08 -1.85 -12.78
C PHE A 20 -8.40 -1.10 -12.58
N TYR A 21 -9.01 -1.15 -11.41
CA TYR A 21 -10.34 -0.61 -11.19
C TYR A 21 -10.37 0.48 -10.14
N SER A 22 -11.27 1.44 -10.35
CA SER A 22 -11.66 2.45 -9.36
C SER A 22 -13.17 2.40 -9.13
N PRO A 23 -13.66 2.69 -7.92
CA PRO A 23 -15.10 2.80 -7.68
C PRO A 23 -15.70 3.86 -8.60
N CYS A 24 -16.82 3.55 -9.24
CA CYS A 24 -17.61 4.57 -9.94
C CYS A 24 -18.10 5.59 -8.92
N ARG A 25 -18.21 6.86 -9.33
CA ARG A 25 -18.77 7.93 -8.49
C ARG A 25 -20.09 8.40 -9.07
N ASP A 26 -21.03 8.73 -8.21
CA ASP A 26 -22.31 9.33 -8.59
C ASP A 26 -22.15 10.85 -8.82
N GLN A 27 -23.28 11.53 -9.01
CA GLN A 27 -23.34 12.98 -9.24
C GLN A 27 -22.85 13.83 -8.05
N TYR A 28 -22.79 13.24 -6.85
CA TYR A 28 -22.28 13.87 -5.63
C TYR A 28 -20.82 13.51 -5.34
N GLY A 29 -20.21 12.69 -6.20
CA GLY A 29 -18.85 12.19 -6.00
C GLY A 29 -18.77 10.98 -5.07
N GLU A 30 -19.90 10.43 -4.61
CA GLU A 30 -19.92 9.29 -3.70
C GLU A 30 -19.73 7.96 -4.44
N PRO A 31 -19.02 6.99 -3.85
CA PRO A 31 -18.76 5.71 -4.50
C PRO A 31 -20.06 4.92 -4.68
N VAL A 32 -20.36 4.56 -5.94
CA VAL A 32 -21.50 3.70 -6.28
C VAL A 32 -21.16 2.25 -5.89
N PRO A 33 -21.90 1.64 -4.95
CA PRO A 33 -21.63 0.28 -4.50
C PRO A 33 -21.66 -0.71 -5.66
N GLU A 34 -20.78 -1.71 -5.64
CA GLU A 34 -20.68 -2.76 -6.67
C GLU A 34 -20.26 -2.30 -8.06
N TYR A 35 -20.17 -1.00 -8.37
CA TYR A 35 -19.79 -0.52 -9.70
C TYR A 35 -18.34 -0.04 -9.74
N PHE A 36 -17.57 -0.63 -10.65
CA PHE A 36 -16.15 -0.37 -10.79
C PHE A 36 -15.82 -0.01 -12.24
N ARG A 37 -15.02 1.03 -12.43
CA ARG A 37 -14.52 1.47 -13.72
C ARG A 37 -13.09 0.99 -13.91
N CYS A 38 -12.85 0.22 -14.97
CA CYS A 38 -11.50 -0.16 -15.35
C CYS A 38 -10.74 1.04 -15.94
N ARG A 39 -9.40 1.02 -15.90
CA ARG A 39 -8.52 1.99 -16.57
C ARG A 39 -8.77 2.12 -18.08
N CYS A 40 -9.26 1.06 -18.74
CA CYS A 40 -9.69 1.14 -20.15
C CYS A 40 -11.06 1.79 -20.35
N GLY A 41 -11.71 2.26 -19.27
CA GLY A 41 -12.99 2.95 -19.28
C GLY A 41 -14.22 2.05 -19.11
N LYS A 42 -14.09 0.72 -19.33
CA LYS A 42 -15.20 -0.24 -19.18
C LYS A 42 -15.68 -0.34 -17.73
N VAL A 43 -16.98 -0.24 -17.51
CA VAL A 43 -17.61 -0.37 -16.19
C VAL A 43 -18.04 -1.83 -15.98
N ARG A 44 -17.78 -2.37 -14.79
CA ARG A 44 -18.15 -3.73 -14.37
C ARG A 44 -18.85 -3.69 -13.03
N LYS A 45 -19.93 -4.48 -12.90
CA LYS A 45 -20.64 -4.67 -11.64
C LYS A 45 -20.10 -5.90 -10.91
N GLN A 46 -19.54 -5.73 -9.71
CA GLN A 46 -19.08 -6.79 -8.81
C GLN A 46 -20.06 -7.00 -7.68
N THR A 47 -20.84 -8.09 -7.77
CA THR A 47 -21.74 -8.52 -6.70
C THR A 47 -21.00 -9.39 -5.68
N SER A 48 -21.43 -9.37 -4.42
CA SER A 48 -20.82 -10.18 -3.34
C SER A 48 -20.73 -11.67 -3.68
N ARG A 49 -21.72 -12.19 -4.41
CA ARG A 49 -21.81 -13.59 -4.85
C ARG A 49 -20.73 -14.02 -5.84
N ASN A 50 -20.24 -13.10 -6.68
CA ASN A 50 -19.34 -13.44 -7.80
C ASN A 50 -17.85 -13.26 -7.47
N GLY A 51 -17.54 -12.68 -6.30
CA GLY A 51 -16.16 -12.35 -5.91
C GLY A 51 -15.46 -11.52 -6.99
N PHE A 52 -14.18 -11.79 -7.25
CA PHE A 52 -13.40 -11.08 -8.27
C PHE A 52 -13.50 -11.68 -9.68
N THR A 53 -14.28 -12.75 -9.88
CA THR A 53 -14.23 -13.57 -11.10
C THR A 53 -14.53 -12.78 -12.37
N ASN A 54 -15.56 -11.94 -12.33
CA ASN A 54 -15.97 -11.06 -13.41
C ASN A 54 -14.90 -9.99 -13.74
N LEU A 55 -14.26 -9.42 -12.72
CA LEU A 55 -13.21 -8.42 -12.88
C LEU A 55 -11.96 -9.05 -13.49
N MET A 56 -11.59 -10.25 -13.02
CA MET A 56 -10.44 -10.99 -13.52
C MET A 56 -10.65 -11.48 -14.94
N GLN A 57 -11.87 -11.91 -15.30
CA GLN A 57 -12.20 -12.29 -16.68
C GLN A 57 -11.97 -11.12 -17.63
N HIS A 58 -12.45 -9.93 -17.28
CA HIS A 58 -12.21 -8.71 -18.07
C HIS A 58 -10.73 -8.36 -18.17
N VAL A 59 -9.98 -8.39 -17.05
CA VAL A 59 -8.55 -8.07 -17.07
C VAL A 59 -7.78 -9.03 -17.96
N ARG A 60 -8.05 -10.34 -17.87
CA ARG A 60 -7.38 -11.33 -18.70
C ARG A 60 -7.70 -11.21 -20.19
N SER A 61 -8.89 -10.73 -20.55
CA SER A 61 -9.29 -10.59 -21.95
C SER A 61 -8.83 -9.26 -22.58
N GLU A 62 -8.91 -8.15 -21.83
CA GLU A 62 -8.64 -6.81 -22.37
C GLU A 62 -7.25 -6.28 -22.01
N HIS A 63 -6.59 -6.87 -21.02
CA HIS A 63 -5.25 -6.51 -20.57
C HIS A 63 -4.34 -7.76 -20.53
N PRO A 64 -4.02 -8.38 -21.69
CA PRO A 64 -3.24 -9.62 -21.72
C PRO A 64 -1.84 -9.47 -21.08
N THR A 65 -1.30 -8.24 -21.07
CA THR A 65 -0.01 -7.86 -20.47
C THR A 65 -0.10 -7.38 -19.03
N PHE A 66 -1.25 -7.57 -18.35
CA PHE A 66 -1.51 -6.97 -17.04
C PHE A 66 -0.43 -7.24 -15.98
N GLN A 67 0.16 -8.44 -15.98
CA GLN A 67 1.21 -8.79 -15.03
C GLN A 67 2.48 -7.94 -15.24
N GLY A 68 2.87 -7.71 -16.49
CA GLY A 68 4.03 -6.89 -16.83
C GLY A 68 3.79 -5.42 -16.47
N GLU A 69 2.60 -4.89 -16.75
CA GLU A 69 2.21 -3.52 -16.38
C GLU A 69 2.24 -3.31 -14.87
N MET A 70 1.70 -4.26 -14.10
CA MET A 70 1.71 -4.18 -12.64
C MET A 70 3.13 -4.29 -12.06
N LEU A 71 3.98 -5.16 -12.62
CA LEU A 71 5.38 -5.27 -12.22
C LEU A 71 6.15 -3.97 -12.51
N ALA A 72 6.00 -3.41 -13.71
CA ALA A 72 6.66 -2.16 -14.09
C ALA A 72 6.23 -1.00 -13.18
N ALA A 73 4.93 -0.88 -12.90
CA ALA A 73 4.40 0.14 -11.99
C ALA A 73 4.91 -0.05 -10.55
N THR A 74 4.96 -1.29 -10.05
CA THR A 74 5.46 -1.60 -8.70
C THR A 74 6.94 -1.24 -8.57
N THR A 75 7.75 -1.56 -9.58
CA THR A 75 9.17 -1.20 -9.62
C THR A 75 9.36 0.32 -9.67
N ALA A 76 8.61 1.02 -10.52
CA ALA A 76 8.66 2.48 -10.61
C ALA A 76 8.24 3.16 -9.31
N GLN A 77 7.20 2.66 -8.63
CA GLN A 77 6.79 3.15 -7.32
C GLN A 77 7.85 2.90 -6.27
N THR A 78 8.37 1.67 -6.18
CA THR A 78 9.36 1.28 -5.17
C THR A 78 10.64 2.10 -5.30
N GLY A 79 11.06 2.41 -6.53
CA GLY A 79 12.22 3.26 -6.83
C GLY A 79 11.96 4.77 -6.79
N SER A 80 10.72 5.22 -6.57
CA SER A 80 10.40 6.65 -6.55
C SER A 80 10.83 7.34 -5.25
N VAL A 81 11.37 8.55 -5.38
CA VAL A 81 11.72 9.41 -4.23
C VAL A 81 10.51 9.68 -3.34
N ALA A 82 9.32 9.87 -3.94
CA ALA A 82 8.09 10.11 -3.19
C ALA A 82 7.70 8.91 -2.31
N HIS A 83 7.81 7.68 -2.82
CA HIS A 83 7.55 6.48 -2.03
C HIS A 83 8.57 6.32 -0.88
N TYR A 84 9.85 6.57 -1.16
CA TYR A 84 10.87 6.58 -0.10
C TYR A 84 10.56 7.63 0.96
N ALA A 85 10.27 8.88 0.56
CA ALA A 85 9.92 9.96 1.47
C ALA A 85 8.70 9.63 2.33
N CYS A 86 7.63 9.07 1.74
CA CYS A 86 6.45 8.61 2.47
C CYS A 86 6.80 7.50 3.48
N ARG A 87 7.59 6.50 3.09
CA ARG A 87 8.03 5.44 4.01
C ARG A 87 8.83 6.01 5.18
N THR A 88 9.79 6.89 4.89
CA THR A 88 10.58 7.56 5.92
C THR A 88 9.69 8.39 6.86
N ALA A 89 8.72 9.12 6.32
CA ALA A 89 7.77 9.90 7.12
C ALA A 89 6.90 8.99 8.01
N MET A 90 6.35 7.90 7.47
CA MET A 90 5.56 6.93 8.22
C MET A 90 6.40 6.25 9.32
N ASN A 91 7.65 5.91 9.04
CA ASN A 91 8.55 5.30 10.03
C ASN A 91 8.81 6.26 11.20
N ARG A 92 9.09 7.53 10.90
CA ARG A 92 9.29 8.58 11.91
C ARG A 92 8.02 8.80 12.74
N PHE A 93 6.88 8.90 12.08
CA PHE A 93 5.60 9.08 12.75
C PHE A 93 5.26 7.89 13.64
N GLY A 94 5.46 6.65 13.18
CA GLY A 94 5.21 5.45 13.98
C GLY A 94 6.04 5.41 15.27
N TRP A 95 7.32 5.79 15.20
CA TRP A 95 8.16 5.92 16.41
C TRP A 95 7.63 6.99 17.37
N LEU A 96 7.30 8.18 16.86
CA LEU A 96 6.76 9.28 17.67
C LEU A 96 5.42 8.91 18.31
N GLU A 97 4.50 8.35 17.52
CA GLU A 97 3.18 7.93 17.99
C GLU A 97 3.31 6.92 19.13
N TRP A 98 4.18 5.91 18.98
CA TRP A 98 4.38 4.90 20.01
C TRP A 98 4.94 5.51 21.29
N ILE A 99 6.03 6.28 21.19
CA ILE A 99 6.68 6.90 22.35
C ILE A 99 5.71 7.82 23.10
N VAL A 100 4.96 8.66 22.37
CA VAL A 100 4.01 9.60 22.99
C VAL A 100 2.82 8.87 23.60
N LYS A 101 2.18 7.94 22.87
CA LYS A 101 0.97 7.27 23.36
C LYS A 101 1.24 6.29 24.50
N ALA A 102 2.42 5.66 24.51
CA ALA A 102 2.82 4.75 25.58
C ALA A 102 3.62 5.45 26.70
N ASN A 103 3.81 6.77 26.61
CA ASN A 103 4.58 7.58 27.56
C ASN A 103 5.98 7.01 27.85
N LEU A 104 6.71 6.66 26.79
CA LEU A 104 8.05 6.09 26.85
C LEU A 104 9.12 7.17 26.70
N LEU A 105 10.32 6.89 27.20
CA LEU A 105 11.48 7.76 26.97
C LEU A 105 11.92 7.69 25.50
N LEU A 106 12.46 8.79 24.97
CA LEU A 106 12.98 8.84 23.59
C LEU A 106 14.04 7.76 23.32
N MET A 107 14.85 7.41 24.32
CA MET A 107 15.86 6.34 24.27
C MET A 107 15.28 4.96 23.88
N PHE A 108 13.96 4.79 24.02
CA PHE A 108 13.29 3.55 23.66
C PHE A 108 13.48 3.15 22.19
N CYS A 109 13.60 4.11 21.26
CA CYS A 109 13.79 3.77 19.84
C CYS A 109 15.13 3.09 19.53
N GLU A 110 16.10 3.20 20.44
CA GLU A 110 17.41 2.53 20.38
C GLU A 110 17.47 1.23 21.16
N ASN A 111 16.43 0.90 21.94
CA ASN A 111 16.41 -0.30 22.73
C ASN A 111 16.45 -1.57 21.85
N ALA A 112 17.38 -2.47 22.14
CA ALA A 112 17.60 -3.69 21.37
C ALA A 112 16.37 -4.63 21.35
N PHE A 113 15.63 -4.73 22.46
CA PHE A 113 14.39 -5.51 22.51
C PHE A 113 13.29 -4.85 21.70
N ALA A 114 13.10 -3.53 21.82
CA ALA A 114 12.12 -2.80 21.02
C ALA A 114 12.38 -2.98 19.52
N ARG A 115 13.64 -2.84 19.09
CA ARG A 115 14.08 -3.04 17.70
C ARG A 115 13.90 -4.48 17.21
N ARG A 116 14.05 -5.47 18.09
CA ARG A 116 13.87 -6.89 17.74
C ARG A 116 12.42 -7.25 17.43
N TYR A 117 11.46 -6.59 18.06
CA TYR A 117 10.03 -6.94 17.96
C TYR A 117 9.18 -5.95 17.15
N THR A 118 9.74 -4.79 16.79
CA THR A 118 9.06 -3.81 15.95
C THR A 118 9.18 -4.13 14.46
N SER A 119 8.20 -3.68 13.67
CA SER A 119 8.28 -3.63 12.20
C SER A 119 8.83 -2.29 11.67
N LEU A 120 9.09 -1.32 12.57
CA LEU A 120 9.66 -0.02 12.22
C LEU A 120 11.16 -0.14 11.95
N GLU A 121 11.64 0.60 10.95
CA GLU A 121 13.06 0.71 10.65
C GLU A 121 13.79 1.42 11.81
N PRO A 122 15.00 0.95 12.21
CA PRO A 122 15.76 1.56 13.29
C PRO A 122 16.00 3.05 13.07
N ILE A 123 15.76 3.85 14.11
CA ILE A 123 16.02 5.29 14.14
C ILE A 123 16.89 5.63 15.36
N SER A 124 17.71 6.69 15.24
CA SER A 124 18.48 7.21 16.37
C SER A 124 17.68 8.20 17.21
N VAL A 125 18.05 8.34 18.47
CA VAL A 125 17.44 9.30 19.39
C VAL A 125 17.67 10.73 18.92
N GLU A 126 18.85 11.03 18.37
CA GLU A 126 19.18 12.36 17.83
C GLU A 126 18.26 12.73 16.67
N THR A 127 18.00 11.78 15.77
CA THR A 127 17.09 11.99 14.64
C THR A 127 15.68 12.29 15.14
N LEU A 128 15.22 11.55 16.14
CA LEU A 128 13.88 11.74 16.72
C LEU A 128 13.76 13.07 17.46
N ARG A 129 14.79 13.47 18.20
CA ARG A 129 14.86 14.77 18.91
C ARG A 129 14.82 15.93 17.91
N ALA A 130 15.62 15.88 16.85
CA ALA A 130 15.65 16.92 15.82
C ALA A 130 14.26 17.10 15.14
N LEU A 131 13.50 16.01 14.97
CA LEU A 131 12.13 16.09 14.44
C LEU A 131 11.19 16.83 15.37
N LEU A 132 11.26 16.57 16.68
CA LEU A 132 10.45 17.26 17.68
C LEU A 132 10.79 18.75 17.77
N GLU A 133 12.09 19.08 17.75
CA GLU A 133 12.57 20.46 17.78
C GLU A 133 12.13 21.25 16.54
N GLY A 134 12.15 20.60 15.36
CA GLY A 134 11.68 21.20 14.10
C GLY A 134 10.18 21.49 14.06
N VAL A 135 9.36 20.81 14.88
CA VAL A 135 7.93 21.12 15.04
C VAL A 135 7.75 22.36 15.91
N ASN A 136 8.57 22.53 16.95
CA ASN A 136 8.48 23.66 17.87
C ASN A 136 8.98 24.99 17.28
N GLN A 137 9.78 24.95 16.21
CA GLN A 137 10.33 26.13 15.52
C GLN A 137 9.43 26.69 14.40
N ARG A 138 8.28 26.06 14.14
CA ARG A 138 7.31 26.49 13.10
C ARG A 138 6.01 27.08 13.67
N GLY A 139 6.00 27.38 14.98
CA GLY A 139 4.91 28.06 15.67
C GLY A 139 5.14 29.55 15.78
#